data_AF-A0A2T5J1D0-F1
#
_entry.id   AF-A0A2T5J1D0-F1
#
_cell.length_a   1.000
_cell.length_b   1.000
_cell.length_c   1.000
_cell.angle_alpha   90.00
_cell.angle_beta   90.00
_cell.angle_gamma   90.00
#
_symmetry.space_group_name_H-M   'P 1'
#
loop_
_entity.id
_entity.type
_entity.pdbx_description
1 polymer ?
#
loop_
_entity_poly.entity_id
_entity_poly.type
_entity_poly.pdbx_seq_one_letter_code
_entity_poly.pdbx_strand_id
1 'polypeptide(L)'
;MNPIIKSDALTRLQSDFDFKLTGNRKWLQEGRCPSCHKKELYGSAEAPWVIKCGRINNCGYENGLRDLYPDLFESWSDRFKADDKNPNAAADAYLKEARGFNLTTLKSCYSQEYYFDRELEIGSATVRFSLADGYWERIIDKPERFKSKARIKPGFSANGLWWSMPNTDLLHAKEIWLVEGIFDAIALSHHGLTAVAIISSNYYPHIAIKALAEQCLANNIAKPKLVIAMDNDPV
;
A
#
# COMPACT_ATOMS: atom_id res chain seq x y z
N MET A 1 -3.68 4.35 13.50
CA MET A 1 -4.87 3.66 12.97
C MET A 1 -6.03 4.64 12.95
N ASN A 2 -6.77 4.70 11.86
CA ASN A 2 -7.97 5.52 11.72
C ASN A 2 -8.99 5.23 12.85
N PRO A 3 -9.63 6.26 13.46
CA PRO A 3 -10.59 6.06 14.55
C PRO A 3 -11.81 5.19 14.19
N ILE A 4 -12.30 5.26 12.95
CA ILE A 4 -13.45 4.46 12.49
C ILE A 4 -13.07 2.99 12.44
N ILE A 5 -11.96 2.67 11.75
CA ILE A 5 -11.47 1.29 11.63
C ILE A 5 -11.13 0.71 13.01
N LYS A 6 -10.51 1.53 13.88
CA LYS A 6 -10.23 1.16 15.27
C LYS A 6 -11.51 0.82 16.01
N SER A 7 -12.54 1.66 15.93
CA SER A 7 -13.80 1.44 16.63
C SER A 7 -14.45 0.11 16.22
N ASP A 8 -14.60 -0.13 14.92
CA ASP A 8 -15.19 -1.36 14.40
C ASP A 8 -14.37 -2.60 14.78
N ALA A 9 -13.04 -2.50 14.68
CA ALA A 9 -12.14 -3.56 15.09
C ALA A 9 -12.31 -3.92 16.57
N LEU A 10 -12.35 -2.93 17.46
CA LEU A 10 -12.54 -3.17 18.89
C LEU A 10 -13.89 -3.82 19.19
N THR A 11 -14.98 -3.35 18.56
CA THR A 11 -16.31 -3.94 18.73
C THR A 11 -16.34 -5.41 18.31
N ARG A 12 -15.76 -5.74 17.16
CA ARG A 12 -15.71 -7.12 16.67
C ARG A 12 -14.81 -8.01 17.50
N LEU A 13 -13.63 -7.53 17.89
CA LEU A 13 -12.73 -8.28 18.78
C LEU A 13 -13.42 -8.63 20.11
N GLN A 14 -14.16 -7.68 20.70
CA GLN A 14 -14.93 -7.92 21.93
C GLN A 14 -16.05 -8.94 21.72
N SER A 15 -16.75 -8.88 20.59
CA SER A 15 -17.85 -9.79 20.25
C SER A 15 -17.37 -11.21 19.92
N ASP A 16 -16.35 -11.34 19.08
CA ASP A 16 -15.93 -12.63 18.51
C ASP A 16 -15.01 -13.41 19.43
N PHE A 17 -14.23 -12.71 20.27
CA PHE A 17 -13.22 -13.29 21.14
C PHE A 17 -13.43 -12.99 22.62
N ASP A 18 -14.58 -12.46 23.05
CA ASP A 18 -14.85 -12.12 24.46
C ASP A 18 -13.81 -11.14 25.08
N PHE A 19 -13.13 -10.33 24.27
CA PHE A 19 -12.08 -9.45 24.76
C PHE A 19 -12.58 -8.44 25.79
N LYS A 20 -11.75 -8.13 26.77
CA LYS A 20 -11.98 -7.06 27.74
C LYS A 20 -10.97 -5.93 27.57
N LEU A 21 -11.45 -4.71 27.67
CA LEU A 21 -10.57 -3.54 27.77
C LEU A 21 -9.98 -3.48 29.18
N THR A 22 -8.67 -3.29 29.28
CA THR A 22 -8.01 -3.03 30.57
C THR A 22 -8.45 -1.69 31.16
N GLY A 23 -8.29 -1.51 32.47
CA GLY A 23 -8.67 -0.26 33.15
C GLY A 23 -7.98 0.99 32.60
N ASN A 24 -6.76 0.85 32.08
CA ASN A 24 -6.03 1.95 31.41
C ASN A 24 -6.40 2.13 29.93
N ARG A 25 -7.31 1.30 29.38
CA ARG A 25 -7.78 1.29 27.99
C ARG A 25 -6.70 1.14 26.91
N LYS A 26 -5.50 0.69 27.29
CA LYS A 26 -4.37 0.49 26.36
C LYS A 26 -4.32 -0.91 25.78
N TRP A 27 -4.94 -1.87 26.44
CA TRP A 27 -4.84 -3.28 26.08
C TRP A 27 -6.21 -3.94 26.01
N LEU A 28 -6.30 -4.91 25.10
CA LEU A 28 -7.30 -5.95 25.08
C LEU A 28 -6.70 -7.18 25.73
N GLN A 29 -7.40 -7.77 26.69
CA GLN A 29 -6.98 -8.95 27.44
C GLN A 29 -8.15 -9.89 27.71
N GLU A 30 -7.83 -11.08 28.23
CA GLU A 30 -8.79 -12.13 28.57
C GLU A 30 -9.62 -12.65 27.38
N GLY A 31 -9.18 -12.38 26.15
CA GLY A 31 -9.87 -12.87 24.97
C GLY A 31 -9.75 -14.39 24.85
N ARG A 32 -10.82 -15.05 24.43
CA ARG A 32 -10.88 -16.49 24.21
C ARG A 32 -10.17 -16.87 22.92
N CYS A 33 -9.10 -17.64 23.05
CA CYS A 33 -8.34 -18.13 21.90
C CYS A 33 -9.17 -19.11 21.05
N PRO A 34 -9.27 -18.92 19.72
CA PRO A 34 -10.00 -19.86 18.86
C PRO A 34 -9.29 -21.22 18.74
N SER A 35 -7.97 -21.26 18.97
CA SER A 35 -7.15 -22.48 18.88
C SER A 35 -7.17 -23.32 20.16
N CYS A 36 -6.99 -22.72 21.34
CA CYS A 36 -6.92 -23.47 22.61
C CYS A 36 -8.07 -23.20 23.59
N HIS A 37 -9.02 -22.34 23.21
CA HIS A 37 -10.23 -21.98 23.96
C HIS A 37 -10.00 -21.37 25.37
N LYS A 38 -8.75 -21.06 25.72
CA LYS A 38 -8.39 -20.35 26.97
C LYS A 38 -8.47 -18.83 26.79
N LYS A 39 -8.77 -18.12 27.88
CA LYS A 39 -8.90 -16.65 27.93
C LYS A 39 -7.55 -15.96 28.04
N GLU A 40 -6.71 -16.18 27.04
CA GLU A 40 -5.29 -15.82 27.04
C GLU A 40 -4.91 -14.96 25.83
N LEU A 41 -5.88 -14.58 24.99
CA LEU A 41 -5.62 -13.62 23.94
C LEU A 41 -5.37 -12.24 24.52
N TYR A 42 -4.43 -11.52 23.92
CA TYR A 42 -4.13 -10.13 24.19
C TYR A 42 -3.77 -9.38 22.90
N GLY A 43 -3.92 -8.06 22.93
CA GLY A 43 -3.57 -7.16 21.83
C GLY A 43 -3.62 -5.69 22.26
N SER A 44 -3.02 -4.79 21.50
CA SER A 44 -3.10 -3.34 21.77
C SER A 44 -4.52 -2.85 21.50
N ALA A 45 -5.12 -2.11 22.44
CA ALA A 45 -6.40 -1.44 22.19
C ALA A 45 -6.23 -0.14 21.39
N GLU A 46 -5.03 0.43 21.36
CA GLU A 46 -4.73 1.66 20.62
C GLU A 46 -4.55 1.38 19.11
N ALA A 47 -3.88 0.28 18.79
CA ALA A 47 -3.60 -0.17 17.44
C ALA A 47 -3.60 -1.72 17.40
N PRO A 48 -4.79 -2.36 17.32
CA PRO A 48 -4.97 -3.81 17.44
C PRO A 48 -4.48 -4.61 16.23
N TRP A 49 -3.35 -4.25 15.62
CA TRP A 49 -2.85 -4.87 14.38
C TRP A 49 -2.57 -6.36 14.48
N VAL A 50 -2.21 -6.84 15.67
CA VAL A 50 -1.87 -8.25 15.92
C VAL A 50 -2.52 -8.70 17.22
N ILE A 51 -3.15 -9.87 17.17
CA ILE A 51 -3.76 -10.55 18.31
C ILE A 51 -2.97 -11.82 18.60
N LYS A 52 -2.52 -12.01 19.85
CA LYS A 52 -1.67 -13.14 20.25
C LYS A 52 -2.22 -13.86 21.47
N CYS A 53 -1.98 -15.16 21.53
CA CYS A 53 -2.23 -15.99 22.71
C CYS A 53 -1.00 -16.00 23.61
N GLY A 54 -1.16 -15.65 24.90
CA GLY A 54 -0.07 -15.63 25.88
C GLY A 54 0.53 -17.01 26.19
N ARG A 55 -0.16 -18.10 25.81
CA ARG A 55 0.35 -19.48 25.96
C ARG A 55 1.32 -19.84 24.83
N ILE A 56 2.42 -19.10 24.70
CA ILE A 56 3.40 -19.23 23.60
C ILE A 56 3.92 -20.67 23.47
N ASN A 57 4.31 -21.29 24.58
CA ASN A 57 4.87 -22.65 24.58
C ASN A 57 3.84 -23.77 24.31
N ASN A 58 2.54 -23.47 24.36
CA ASN A 58 1.47 -24.49 24.29
C ASN A 58 0.47 -24.30 23.15
N CYS A 59 0.35 -23.07 22.63
CA CYS A 59 -0.64 -22.71 21.62
C CYS A 59 -0.01 -21.80 20.58
N GLY A 60 0.58 -20.68 21.03
CA GLY A 60 1.27 -19.75 20.12
C GLY A 60 0.38 -19.12 19.04
N TYR A 61 -0.96 -19.17 19.18
CA TYR A 61 -1.87 -18.55 18.22
C TYR A 61 -1.55 -17.06 18.06
N GLU A 62 -1.39 -16.64 16.81
CA GLU A 62 -1.13 -15.27 16.41
C GLU A 62 -1.90 -15.03 15.12
N ASN A 63 -2.63 -13.92 15.05
CA ASN A 63 -3.30 -13.53 13.82
C ASN A 63 -3.29 -12.01 13.64
N GLY A 64 -3.13 -11.58 12.40
CA GLY A 64 -3.22 -10.18 12.02
C GLY A 64 -4.68 -9.71 12.02
N LEU A 65 -4.91 -8.45 12.35
CA LEU A 65 -6.23 -7.85 12.29
C LEU A 65 -6.81 -7.88 10.86
N ARG A 66 -5.94 -7.76 9.86
CA ARG A 66 -6.32 -7.83 8.44
C ARG A 66 -6.79 -9.23 8.05
N ASP A 67 -6.19 -10.27 8.63
CA ASP A 67 -6.56 -11.65 8.36
C ASP A 67 -7.86 -12.01 9.09
N LEU A 68 -8.05 -11.48 10.30
CA LEU A 68 -9.30 -11.63 11.05
C LEU A 68 -10.47 -10.93 10.38
N TYR A 69 -10.26 -9.68 9.95
CA TYR A 69 -11.31 -8.77 9.48
C TYR A 69 -10.90 -8.06 8.19
N PRO A 70 -10.75 -8.78 7.06
CA PRO A 70 -10.31 -8.22 5.79
C PRO A 70 -11.23 -7.11 5.30
N ASP A 71 -12.54 -7.24 5.55
CA ASP A 71 -13.58 -6.28 5.17
C ASP A 71 -13.40 -4.87 5.77
N LEU A 72 -12.68 -4.74 6.90
CA LEU A 72 -12.32 -3.45 7.48
C LEU A 72 -11.32 -2.66 6.62
N PHE A 73 -10.63 -3.34 5.70
CA PHE A 73 -9.54 -2.80 4.89
C PHE A 73 -9.79 -2.91 3.38
N GLU A 74 -11.02 -3.23 2.97
CA GLU A 74 -11.39 -3.49 1.58
C GLU A 74 -12.53 -2.60 1.07
N SER A 75 -13.11 -1.71 1.89
CA SER A 75 -14.22 -0.82 1.50
C SER A 75 -13.91 0.64 1.86
N TRP A 76 -12.88 1.20 1.23
CA TRP A 76 -12.41 2.57 1.45
C TRP A 76 -13.40 3.61 0.93
N SER A 77 -13.93 3.43 -0.29
CA SER A 77 -14.90 4.37 -0.88
C SER A 77 -16.19 4.51 -0.07
N ASP A 78 -16.62 3.43 0.58
CA ASP A 78 -17.84 3.41 1.39
C ASP A 78 -17.67 4.19 2.70
N ARG A 79 -16.47 4.07 3.29
CA ARG A 79 -16.10 4.67 4.59
C ARG A 79 -15.59 6.10 4.47
N PHE A 80 -14.89 6.40 3.38
CA PHE A 80 -14.22 7.68 3.13
C PHE A 80 -14.73 8.27 1.82
N LYS A 81 -15.90 8.90 1.90
CA LYS A 81 -16.53 9.51 0.73
C LYS A 81 -15.75 10.74 0.29
N ALA A 82 -15.38 10.77 -0.98
CA ALA A 82 -14.81 11.95 -1.60
C ALA A 82 -15.85 13.07 -1.64
N ASP A 83 -15.41 14.30 -1.40
CA ASP A 83 -16.21 15.51 -1.51
C ASP A 83 -15.39 16.64 -2.16
N ASP A 84 -16.00 17.81 -2.35
CA ASP A 84 -15.34 18.94 -3.00
C ASP A 84 -14.09 19.44 -2.23
N LYS A 85 -13.99 19.16 -0.93
CA LYS A 85 -12.87 19.58 -0.08
C LYS A 85 -11.73 18.55 -0.13
N ASN A 86 -12.07 17.27 -0.19
CA ASN A 86 -11.13 16.18 -0.38
C ASN A 86 -11.64 15.20 -1.45
N PRO A 87 -11.32 15.45 -2.74
CA PRO A 87 -11.69 14.55 -3.82
C PRO A 87 -10.97 13.19 -3.74
N ASN A 88 -9.88 13.10 -2.95
CA ASN A 88 -9.05 11.90 -2.83
C ASN A 88 -9.30 11.11 -1.54
N ALA A 89 -10.41 11.34 -0.83
CA ALA A 89 -10.62 10.81 0.52
C ALA A 89 -10.41 9.29 0.69
N ALA A 90 -10.87 8.47 -0.27
CA ALA A 90 -10.68 7.02 -0.23
C ALA A 90 -9.25 6.61 -0.60
N ALA A 91 -8.65 7.26 -1.61
CA ALA A 91 -7.25 7.02 -1.97
C ALA A 91 -6.30 7.41 -0.83
N ASP A 92 -6.54 8.54 -0.16
CA ASP A 92 -5.81 8.99 1.02
C ASP A 92 -5.88 7.94 2.13
N ALA A 93 -7.08 7.47 2.46
CA ALA A 93 -7.29 6.46 3.48
C ALA A 93 -6.60 5.14 3.11
N TYR A 94 -6.68 4.72 1.85
CA TYR A 94 -5.97 3.53 1.35
C TYR A 94 -4.45 3.66 1.50
N LEU A 95 -3.85 4.73 0.98
CA LEU A 95 -2.39 4.93 1.03
C LEU A 95 -1.89 5.06 2.47
N LYS A 96 -2.65 5.74 3.34
CA LYS A 96 -2.27 5.92 4.74
C LYS A 96 -2.49 4.66 5.59
N GLU A 97 -3.68 4.08 5.56
CA GLU A 97 -4.06 3.03 6.49
C GLU A 97 -3.80 1.63 5.95
N ALA A 98 -3.89 1.41 4.63
CA ALA A 98 -3.54 0.13 4.01
C ALA A 98 -2.04 0.01 3.73
N ARG A 99 -1.42 1.09 3.22
CA ARG A 99 0.00 1.08 2.83
C ARG A 99 0.95 1.70 3.84
N GLY A 100 0.45 2.43 4.85
CA GLY A 100 1.30 3.04 5.88
C GLY A 100 2.07 4.26 5.41
N PHE A 101 1.68 4.87 4.29
CA PHE A 101 2.42 5.99 3.71
C PHE A 101 2.12 7.31 4.41
N ASN A 102 3.14 8.17 4.47
CA ASN A 102 2.98 9.56 4.81
C ASN A 102 2.40 10.34 3.62
N LEU A 103 1.20 10.90 3.76
CA LEU A 103 0.55 11.63 2.66
C LEU A 103 1.14 13.01 2.41
N THR A 104 1.86 13.61 3.37
CA THR A 104 2.42 14.95 3.18
C THR A 104 3.47 14.98 2.07
N THR A 105 4.22 13.88 1.92
CA THR A 105 5.21 13.67 0.86
C THR A 105 4.59 13.21 -0.46
N LEU A 106 3.37 12.66 -0.43
CA LEU A 106 2.66 12.17 -1.62
C LEU A 106 1.65 13.16 -2.19
N LYS A 107 1.57 14.37 -1.63
CA LYS A 107 0.61 15.37 -2.09
C LYS A 107 0.79 15.64 -3.59
N SER A 108 -0.31 15.59 -4.34
CA SER A 108 -0.35 15.78 -5.80
C SER A 108 0.38 14.70 -6.63
N CYS A 109 0.84 13.60 -6.03
CA CYS A 109 1.46 12.49 -6.76
C CYS A 109 0.43 11.53 -7.38
N TYR A 110 -0.82 11.58 -6.90
CA TYR A 110 -1.90 10.69 -7.30
C TYR A 110 -3.25 11.41 -7.35
N SER A 111 -4.20 10.80 -8.04
CA SER A 111 -5.63 11.13 -7.97
C SER A 111 -6.44 9.91 -7.55
N GLN A 112 -7.62 10.17 -6.96
CA GLN A 112 -8.66 9.17 -6.83
C GLN A 112 -9.53 9.16 -8.08
N GLU A 113 -9.73 7.99 -8.64
CA GLU A 113 -10.45 7.80 -9.89
C GLU A 113 -11.47 6.66 -9.74
N TYR A 114 -12.20 6.35 -10.81
CA TYR A 114 -13.15 5.25 -10.83
C TYR A 114 -12.87 4.33 -12.02
N TYR A 115 -12.86 3.04 -11.76
CA TYR A 115 -12.72 2.00 -12.77
C TYR A 115 -14.01 1.19 -12.85
N PHE A 116 -14.45 0.88 -14.08
CA PHE A 116 -15.60 0.03 -14.35
C PHE A 116 -15.20 -1.11 -15.29
N ASP A 117 -15.44 -2.34 -14.86
CA ASP A 117 -15.25 -3.56 -15.65
C ASP A 117 -16.57 -3.92 -16.33
N ARG A 118 -16.58 -3.88 -17.68
CA ARG A 118 -17.80 -4.11 -18.46
C ARG A 118 -18.21 -5.58 -18.53
N GLU A 119 -17.26 -6.51 -18.38
CA GLU A 119 -17.56 -7.94 -18.45
C GLU A 119 -18.20 -8.43 -17.15
N LEU A 120 -17.71 -7.91 -16.03
CA LEU A 120 -18.20 -8.25 -14.70
C LEU A 120 -19.35 -7.35 -14.23
N GLU A 121 -19.63 -6.26 -14.95
CA GLU A 121 -20.61 -5.21 -14.59
C GLU A 121 -20.41 -4.64 -13.17
N ILE A 122 -19.16 -4.52 -12.75
CA ILE A 122 -18.78 -3.97 -11.44
C ILE A 122 -17.78 -2.83 -11.61
N GLY A 123 -17.80 -1.89 -10.66
CA GLY A 123 -16.78 -0.86 -10.57
C GLY A 123 -16.25 -0.68 -9.16
N SER A 124 -15.19 0.11 -9.06
CA SER A 124 -14.50 0.42 -7.81
C SER A 124 -13.75 1.75 -7.93
N ALA A 125 -13.55 2.43 -6.80
CA ALA A 125 -12.58 3.50 -6.75
C ALA A 125 -11.18 2.95 -7.01
N THR A 126 -10.31 3.82 -7.53
CA THR A 126 -8.89 3.53 -7.74
C THR A 126 -8.02 4.67 -7.21
N VAL A 127 -6.75 4.36 -6.95
CA VAL A 127 -5.69 5.37 -6.83
C VAL A 127 -4.85 5.33 -8.10
N ARG A 128 -4.69 6.47 -8.76
CA ARG A 128 -4.02 6.60 -10.06
C ARG A 128 -2.77 7.47 -9.93
N PHE A 129 -1.67 7.01 -10.52
CA PHE A 129 -0.41 7.70 -10.64
C PHE A 129 -0.11 7.96 -12.12
N SER A 130 0.22 9.20 -12.47
CA SER A 130 0.64 9.55 -13.83
C SER A 130 1.96 8.87 -14.19
N LEU A 131 2.08 8.37 -15.40
CA LEU A 131 3.27 7.69 -15.91
C LEU A 131 3.49 8.11 -17.37
N ALA A 132 4.38 9.08 -17.59
CA ALA A 132 4.55 9.74 -18.89
C ALA A 132 3.19 10.17 -19.48
N ASP A 133 2.89 9.79 -20.73
CA ASP A 133 1.62 10.09 -21.41
C ASP A 133 0.45 9.17 -20.99
N GLY A 134 0.73 8.27 -20.04
CA GLY A 134 -0.19 7.29 -19.51
C GLY A 134 -0.38 7.40 -18.00
N TYR A 135 -0.90 6.33 -17.43
CA TYR A 135 -1.06 6.20 -15.99
C TYR A 135 -0.97 4.73 -15.60
N TRP A 136 -0.67 4.52 -14.33
CA TRP A 136 -0.88 3.28 -13.62
C TRP A 136 -1.90 3.52 -12.52
N GLU A 137 -2.86 2.61 -12.33
CA GLU A 137 -3.86 2.72 -11.27
C GLU A 137 -4.07 1.40 -10.54
N ARG A 138 -4.43 1.51 -9.26
CA ARG A 138 -4.71 0.38 -8.37
C ARG A 138 -6.15 0.46 -7.90
N ILE A 139 -6.87 -0.65 -8.03
CA ILE A 139 -8.19 -0.83 -7.42
C ILE A 139 -8.03 -0.89 -5.91
N ILE A 140 -8.74 -0.02 -5.20
CA ILE A 140 -8.62 0.12 -3.75
C ILE A 140 -9.71 -0.63 -2.99
N ASP A 141 -10.89 -0.85 -3.58
CA ASP A 141 -12.00 -1.54 -2.93
C ASP A 141 -12.22 -2.94 -3.47
N LYS A 142 -12.16 -3.95 -2.58
CA LYS A 142 -12.39 -5.36 -2.88
C LYS A 142 -11.72 -5.80 -4.21
N PRO A 143 -10.41 -5.57 -4.37
CA PRO A 143 -9.71 -5.74 -5.65
C PRO A 143 -9.68 -7.19 -6.15
N GLU A 144 -9.87 -8.17 -5.27
CA GLU A 144 -10.00 -9.60 -5.57
C GLU A 144 -11.21 -9.97 -6.42
N ARG A 145 -12.22 -9.10 -6.52
CA ARG A 145 -13.35 -9.29 -7.44
C ARG A 145 -12.99 -9.04 -8.91
N PHE A 146 -11.84 -8.46 -9.18
CA PHE A 146 -11.38 -8.13 -10.53
C PHE A 146 -10.28 -9.09 -10.99
N LYS A 147 -10.21 -9.33 -12.30
CA LYS A 147 -9.16 -10.16 -12.91
C LYS A 147 -7.74 -9.64 -12.65
N SER A 148 -7.58 -8.31 -12.58
CA SER A 148 -6.33 -7.67 -12.17
C SER A 148 -6.61 -6.56 -11.17
N LYS A 149 -5.76 -6.49 -10.15
CA LYS A 149 -5.84 -5.50 -9.08
C LYS A 149 -5.23 -4.15 -9.48
N ALA A 150 -4.35 -4.14 -10.49
CA ALA A 150 -3.68 -2.95 -11.02
C ALA A 150 -3.75 -2.92 -12.55
N ARG A 151 -3.76 -1.72 -13.12
CA ARG A 151 -3.94 -1.50 -14.56
C ARG A 151 -3.08 -0.35 -15.04
N ILE A 152 -2.66 -0.41 -16.29
CA ILE A 152 -2.10 0.72 -17.03
C ILE A 152 -3.15 1.26 -18.01
N LYS A 153 -3.01 2.53 -18.40
CA LYS A 153 -3.88 3.14 -19.41
C LYS A 153 -4.02 2.25 -20.66
N PRO A 154 -5.25 1.95 -21.13
CA PRO A 154 -5.44 1.17 -22.35
C PRO A 154 -4.70 1.78 -23.55
N GLY A 155 -3.97 0.95 -24.30
CA GLY A 155 -3.17 1.39 -25.45
C GLY A 155 -1.83 2.06 -25.11
N PHE A 156 -1.51 2.24 -23.82
CA PHE A 156 -0.20 2.74 -23.38
C PHE A 156 0.71 1.58 -22.97
N SER A 157 2.00 1.68 -23.28
CA SER A 157 3.03 0.74 -22.83
C SER A 157 4.03 1.45 -21.92
N ALA A 158 4.21 0.92 -20.70
CA ALA A 158 5.22 1.40 -19.77
C ALA A 158 6.62 0.81 -20.04
N ASN A 159 6.75 -0.17 -20.93
CA ASN A 159 8.06 -0.76 -21.25
C ASN A 159 9.01 0.31 -21.81
N GLY A 160 10.26 0.32 -21.32
CA GLY A 160 11.24 1.36 -21.63
C GLY A 160 11.22 2.54 -20.67
N LEU A 161 10.16 2.72 -19.88
CA LEU A 161 9.98 3.85 -18.97
C LEU A 161 10.14 3.41 -17.51
N TRP A 162 10.18 4.38 -16.61
CA TRP A 162 9.99 4.18 -15.18
C TRP A 162 9.09 5.28 -14.61
N TRP A 163 8.51 5.03 -13.45
CA TRP A 163 7.89 6.03 -12.60
C TRP A 163 8.87 6.45 -11.49
N SER A 164 8.86 7.71 -11.10
CA SER A 164 9.58 8.19 -9.92
C SER A 164 8.70 9.13 -9.11
N MET A 165 8.99 9.28 -7.82
CA MET A 165 8.39 10.34 -7.02
C MET A 165 8.67 11.71 -7.68
N PRO A 166 7.69 12.64 -7.69
CA PRO A 166 7.92 14.00 -8.16
C PRO A 166 9.09 14.65 -7.43
N ASN A 167 9.86 15.47 -8.14
CA ASN A 167 11.03 16.18 -7.59
C ASN A 167 12.17 15.27 -7.10
N THR A 168 12.19 14.00 -7.49
CA THR A 168 13.33 13.12 -7.22
C THR A 168 14.53 13.54 -8.07
N ASP A 169 15.65 13.86 -7.43
CA ASP A 169 16.90 14.20 -8.13
C ASP A 169 17.66 12.94 -8.55
N LEU A 170 17.26 12.39 -9.70
CA LEU A 170 17.92 11.22 -10.29
C LEU A 170 19.31 11.53 -10.83
N LEU A 171 19.58 12.80 -11.20
CA LEU A 171 20.82 13.21 -11.85
C LEU A 171 22.00 13.22 -10.86
N HIS A 172 21.76 13.66 -9.62
CA HIS A 172 22.79 13.72 -8.58
C HIS A 172 22.74 12.54 -7.60
N ALA A 173 21.89 11.54 -7.86
CA ALA A 173 21.82 10.34 -7.05
C ALA A 173 23.14 9.57 -7.09
N LYS A 174 23.56 9.02 -5.95
CA LYS A 174 24.70 8.06 -5.91
C LYS A 174 24.29 6.70 -6.48
N GLU A 175 23.10 6.27 -6.10
CA GLU A 175 22.48 5.04 -6.56
C GLU A 175 20.98 5.24 -6.78
N ILE A 176 20.42 4.48 -7.73
CA ILE A 176 18.99 4.46 -8.05
C ILE A 176 18.52 3.01 -7.96
N TRP A 177 17.51 2.78 -7.13
CA TRP A 177 16.87 1.48 -6.93
C TRP A 177 15.74 1.30 -7.94
N LEU A 178 15.85 0.30 -8.80
CA LEU A 178 14.85 -0.10 -9.77
C LEU A 178 14.01 -1.21 -9.15
N VAL A 179 12.76 -0.88 -8.84
CA VAL A 179 11.78 -1.79 -8.23
C VAL A 179 10.63 -2.07 -9.18
N GLU A 180 9.84 -3.10 -8.90
CA GLU A 180 8.70 -3.46 -9.75
C GLU A 180 7.54 -2.48 -9.59
N GLY A 181 7.09 -2.21 -8.35
CA GLY A 181 5.90 -1.42 -8.09
C GLY A 181 6.14 0.05 -7.72
N ILE A 182 5.16 0.92 -8.08
CA ILE A 182 5.13 2.32 -7.62
C ILE A 182 5.13 2.42 -6.09
N PHE A 183 4.46 1.48 -5.42
CA PHE A 183 4.40 1.47 -3.95
C PHE A 183 5.75 1.14 -3.31
N ASP A 184 6.57 0.31 -3.94
CA ASP A 184 7.92 0.00 -3.45
C ASP A 184 8.84 1.22 -3.62
N ALA A 185 8.70 1.94 -4.74
CA ALA A 185 9.45 3.18 -4.97
C ALA A 185 9.08 4.25 -3.95
N ILE A 186 7.80 4.38 -3.59
CA ILE A 186 7.33 5.27 -2.52
C ILE A 186 7.91 4.84 -1.16
N ALA A 187 7.87 3.54 -0.85
CA ALA A 187 8.40 3.03 0.42
C ALA A 187 9.90 3.35 0.57
N LEU A 188 10.70 3.07 -0.48
CA LEU A 188 12.13 3.41 -0.50
C LEU A 188 12.37 4.93 -0.38
N SER A 189 11.57 5.75 -1.07
CA SER A 189 11.64 7.21 -0.98
C SER A 189 11.39 7.72 0.44
N HIS A 190 10.41 7.15 1.16
CA HIS A 190 10.16 7.50 2.57
C HIS A 190 11.32 7.13 3.51
N HIS A 191 12.20 6.22 3.09
CA HIS A 191 13.42 5.86 3.79
C HIS A 191 14.66 6.59 3.27
N GLY A 192 14.49 7.63 2.45
CA GLY A 192 15.58 8.47 1.94
C GLY A 192 16.39 7.82 0.81
N LEU A 193 15.89 6.73 0.23
CA LEU A 193 16.51 6.09 -0.92
C LEU A 193 15.93 6.63 -2.22
N THR A 194 16.78 6.82 -3.23
CA THR A 194 16.34 7.21 -4.56
C THR A 194 15.86 5.97 -5.31
N ALA A 195 14.59 5.95 -5.68
CA ALA A 195 13.96 4.77 -6.30
C ALA A 195 13.05 5.14 -7.47
N VAL A 196 12.96 4.21 -8.42
CA VAL A 196 12.09 4.28 -9.59
C VAL A 196 11.39 2.93 -9.79
N ALA A 197 10.12 2.97 -10.22
CA ALA A 197 9.33 1.78 -10.48
C ALA A 197 9.27 1.48 -11.98
N ILE A 198 9.58 0.25 -12.37
CA ILE A 198 9.53 -0.19 -13.77
C ILE A 198 8.18 -0.82 -14.15
N ILE A 199 7.23 -0.89 -13.22
CA ILE A 199 5.83 -1.32 -13.36
C ILE A 199 5.63 -2.83 -13.55
N SER A 200 6.59 -3.54 -14.13
CA SER A 200 6.57 -5.00 -14.26
C SER A 200 7.98 -5.55 -14.33
N SER A 201 8.21 -6.70 -13.71
CA SER A 201 9.43 -7.51 -13.83
C SER A 201 9.81 -7.87 -15.28
N ASN A 202 8.86 -7.84 -16.21
CA ASN A 202 9.11 -8.10 -17.64
C ASN A 202 9.59 -6.87 -18.42
N TYR A 203 9.65 -5.69 -17.80
CA TYR A 203 10.03 -4.45 -18.48
C TYR A 203 11.49 -4.09 -18.25
N TYR A 204 12.10 -3.46 -19.24
CA TYR A 204 13.45 -2.93 -19.13
C TYR A 204 13.44 -1.42 -19.46
N PRO A 205 13.83 -0.54 -18.53
CA PRO A 205 13.65 0.91 -18.66
C PRO A 205 14.73 1.58 -19.54
N HIS A 206 15.02 1.01 -20.72
CA HIS A 206 16.09 1.46 -21.61
C HIS A 206 15.95 2.92 -22.07
N ILE A 207 14.72 3.41 -22.30
CA ILE A 207 14.48 4.81 -22.72
C ILE A 207 14.84 5.74 -21.57
N ALA A 208 14.36 5.44 -20.37
CA ALA A 208 14.60 6.27 -19.19
C ALA A 208 16.09 6.26 -18.76
N ILE A 209 16.75 5.10 -18.79
CA ILE A 209 18.20 4.97 -18.54
C ILE A 209 19.00 5.78 -19.56
N LYS A 210 18.65 5.69 -20.85
CA LYS A 210 19.33 6.44 -21.91
C LYS A 210 19.19 7.95 -21.69
N ALA A 211 17.98 8.43 -21.41
CA ALA A 211 17.71 9.83 -21.14
C ALA A 211 18.49 10.35 -19.92
N LEU A 212 18.57 9.56 -18.83
CA LEU A 212 19.38 9.91 -17.67
C LEU A 212 20.87 9.95 -18.01
N ALA A 213 21.39 8.99 -18.77
CA ALA A 213 22.78 8.96 -19.19
C ALA A 213 23.16 10.16 -20.07
N GLU A 214 22.26 10.61 -20.95
CA GLU A 214 22.42 11.81 -21.76
C GLU A 214 22.46 13.07 -20.89
N GLN A 215 21.60 13.16 -19.87
CA GLN A 215 21.63 14.27 -18.89
C GLN A 215 22.92 14.28 -18.07
N CYS A 216 23.39 13.12 -17.59
CA CYS A 216 24.68 13.01 -16.90
C CYS A 216 25.83 13.52 -17.76
N LEU A 217 25.88 13.10 -19.03
CA LEU A 217 26.91 13.54 -19.98
C LEU A 217 26.85 15.06 -20.21
N ALA A 218 25.65 15.61 -20.47
CA ALA A 218 25.45 17.02 -20.74
C ALA A 218 25.86 17.92 -19.56
N ASN A 219 25.72 17.44 -18.33
CA ASN A 219 26.07 18.17 -17.11
C ASN A 219 27.46 17.82 -16.56
N ASN A 220 28.23 16.95 -17.25
CA ASN A 220 29.52 16.44 -16.78
C ASN A 220 29.45 15.79 -15.37
N ILE A 221 28.37 15.03 -15.13
CA ILE A 221 28.09 14.31 -13.88
C ILE A 221 28.32 12.81 -14.11
N ALA A 222 28.90 12.13 -13.12
CA ALA A 222 29.06 10.68 -13.17
C ALA A 222 27.71 9.96 -13.14
N LYS A 223 27.57 8.87 -13.90
CA LYS A 223 26.33 8.09 -13.92
C LYS A 223 26.08 7.45 -12.54
N PRO A 224 24.83 7.44 -12.05
CA PRO A 224 24.48 6.75 -10.81
C PRO A 224 24.64 5.24 -10.96
N LYS A 225 24.90 4.55 -9.84
CA LYS A 225 24.82 3.09 -9.78
C LYS A 225 23.35 2.67 -9.87
N LEU A 226 23.02 1.75 -10.77
CA LEU A 226 21.69 1.16 -10.84
C LEU A 226 21.64 -0.12 -9.98
N VAL A 227 20.68 -0.20 -9.05
CA VAL A 227 20.44 -1.36 -8.19
C VAL A 227 19.12 -1.98 -8.59
N ILE A 228 19.13 -3.26 -8.97
CA ILE A 228 17.90 -3.99 -9.34
C ILE A 228 17.35 -4.66 -8.07
N ALA A 229 16.12 -4.32 -7.71
CA ALA A 229 15.44 -4.78 -6.50
C ALA A 229 14.00 -5.19 -6.82
N MET A 230 13.85 -6.28 -7.58
CA MET A 230 12.55 -6.84 -7.94
C MET A 230 11.93 -7.62 -6.76
N ASP A 231 10.62 -7.86 -6.86
CA ASP A 231 9.89 -8.68 -5.90
C ASP A 231 10.45 -10.10 -5.85
N ASN A 232 10.43 -10.70 -4.67
CA ASN A 232 10.99 -12.04 -4.42
C ASN A 232 9.95 -13.15 -4.65
N ASP A 233 9.20 -13.04 -5.73
CA ASP A 233 8.17 -14.02 -6.09
C ASP A 233 8.80 -15.18 -6.88
N PRO A 234 8.35 -16.43 -6.65
CA PRO A 234 8.80 -17.56 -7.46
C PRO A 234 8.36 -17.36 -8.92
N VAL A 235 9.31 -17.56 -9.84
CA VAL A 235 9.13 -17.50 -11.30
C VAL A 235 8.28 -18.66 -11.80
#